data_AF-A0A433ZZW4-F1
#
_entry.id   AF-A0A433ZZW4-F1
#
_cell.length_a   1.000
_cell.length_b   1.000
_cell.length_c   1.000
_cell.angle_alpha   90.00
_cell.angle_beta   90.00
_cell.angle_gamma   90.00
#
_symmetry.space_group_name_H-M   'P 1'
#
loop_
_entity.id
_entity.type
_entity.pdbx_description
1 polymer ?
#
loop_
_entity_poly.entity_id
_entity_poly.type
_entity_poly.pdbx_seq_one_letter_code
_entity_poly.pdbx_strand_id
1 'polypeptide(L)'
;MKRNLHLLVIDPQNDFCDLPEGYRPADAPASGRNAPALPVPGAHADMLNVAELVNRGRAGLSGISVTIDSHHRLDIAHPGFWTDGAKQEVHPFTQITAADVRAGRYLPRDPAALPRVLNYLETLEAAGRYSLMVWPVHCEIG
;
A
#
# COMPACT_ATOMS: atom_id res chain seq x y z
N MET A 1 -26.47 -19.38 23.72
CA MET A 1 -26.38 -18.75 22.39
C MET A 1 -24.99 -18.98 21.83
N LYS A 2 -24.85 -19.42 20.57
CA LYS A 2 -23.53 -19.55 19.92
C LYS A 2 -23.03 -18.13 19.60
N ARG A 3 -21.80 -17.79 20.00
CA ARG A 3 -21.19 -16.47 19.67
C ARG A 3 -20.96 -16.39 18.16
N ASN A 4 -21.33 -15.26 17.56
CA ASN A 4 -21.03 -14.95 16.16
C ASN A 4 -19.70 -14.20 16.11
N LEU A 5 -18.63 -14.89 15.67
CA LEU A 5 -17.30 -14.31 15.57
C LEU A 5 -16.94 -14.12 14.10
N HIS A 6 -16.71 -12.89 13.67
CA HIS A 6 -16.27 -12.55 12.33
C HIS A 6 -14.80 -12.15 12.36
N LEU A 7 -13.98 -12.74 11.48
CA LEU A 7 -12.57 -12.39 11.33
C LEU A 7 -12.41 -11.40 10.17
N LEU A 8 -11.81 -10.25 10.43
CA LEU A 8 -11.34 -9.33 9.40
C LEU A 8 -9.83 -9.47 9.28
N VAL A 9 -9.34 -9.81 8.09
CA VAL A 9 -7.92 -9.85 7.75
C VAL A 9 -7.63 -8.68 6.82
N ILE A 10 -6.73 -7.79 7.23
CA ILE A 10 -6.43 -6.57 6.48
C ILE A 10 -5.16 -6.82 5.67
N ASP A 11 -5.31 -6.71 4.36
CA ASP A 11 -4.24 -6.71 3.34
C ASP A 11 -3.16 -7.80 3.54
N PRO A 12 -3.54 -9.10 3.61
CA PRO A 12 -2.60 -10.21 3.76
C PRO A 12 -1.86 -10.50 2.44
N GLN A 13 -1.17 -9.50 1.90
CA GLN A 13 -0.53 -9.53 0.59
C GLN A 13 0.99 -9.70 0.71
N ASN A 14 1.56 -10.35 -0.30
CA ASN A 14 3.00 -10.64 -0.36
C ASN A 14 3.87 -9.39 -0.25
N ASP A 15 3.44 -8.27 -0.82
CA ASP A 15 4.21 -7.03 -0.79
C ASP A 15 4.37 -6.44 0.62
N PHE A 16 3.48 -6.77 1.54
CA PHE A 16 3.55 -6.34 2.94
C PHE A 16 4.17 -7.39 3.87
N CYS A 17 4.30 -8.64 3.42
CA CYS A 17 4.90 -9.68 4.24
C CYS A 17 6.42 -9.70 4.08
N ASP A 18 7.17 -9.79 5.18
CA ASP A 18 8.62 -10.02 5.19
C ASP A 18 8.98 -11.47 4.81
N LEU A 19 8.59 -11.88 3.60
CA LEU A 19 8.63 -13.26 3.12
C LEU A 19 10.06 -13.86 3.17
N PRO A 20 10.23 -15.03 3.83
CA PRO A 20 11.44 -15.83 3.73
C PRO A 20 11.72 -16.24 2.28
N GLU A 21 12.98 -16.52 1.96
CA GLU A 21 13.40 -16.89 0.60
C GLU A 21 12.59 -18.04 0.00
N GLY A 22 12.33 -19.09 0.79
CA GLY A 22 11.52 -20.25 0.34
C GLY A 22 10.04 -19.96 0.08
N TYR A 23 9.52 -18.81 0.49
CA TYR A 23 8.15 -18.37 0.21
C TYR A 23 8.06 -17.40 -0.97
N ARG A 24 9.19 -16.98 -1.53
CA ARG A 24 9.22 -16.09 -2.69
C ARG A 24 8.91 -16.87 -3.96
N PRO A 25 8.21 -16.28 -4.94
CA PRO A 25 7.98 -16.91 -6.23
C PRO A 25 9.31 -17.33 -6.87
N ALA A 26 9.38 -18.58 -7.35
CA ALA A 26 10.58 -19.10 -8.02
C ALA A 26 10.84 -18.40 -9.36
N ASP A 27 9.77 -18.07 -10.08
CA ASP A 27 9.82 -17.32 -11.33
C ASP A 27 9.64 -15.83 -11.05
N ALA A 28 10.44 -14.99 -11.72
CA ALA A 28 10.22 -13.56 -11.68
C ALA A 28 8.87 -13.23 -12.35
N PRO A 29 7.93 -12.60 -11.65
CA PRO A 29 6.67 -12.15 -12.27
C PRO A 29 6.96 -11.11 -13.35
N ALA A 30 5.98 -10.80 -14.19
CA ALA A 30 6.12 -9.79 -15.26
C ALA A 30 6.59 -8.41 -14.75
N SER A 31 6.38 -8.11 -13.46
CA SER A 31 6.88 -6.92 -12.78
C SER A 31 8.41 -6.92 -12.55
N GLY A 32 9.09 -8.05 -12.78
CA GLY A 32 10.53 -8.26 -12.55
C GLY A 32 10.91 -8.39 -11.08
N ARG A 33 9.94 -8.39 -10.14
CA ARG A 33 10.19 -8.40 -8.69
C ARG A 33 9.75 -9.70 -8.05
N ASN A 34 10.69 -10.42 -7.46
CA ASN A 34 10.43 -11.66 -6.71
C ASN A 34 10.50 -11.46 -5.18
N ALA A 35 10.60 -10.22 -4.72
CA ALA A 35 10.66 -9.86 -3.30
C ALA A 35 9.55 -8.85 -2.95
N PRO A 36 9.09 -8.85 -1.69
CA PRO A 36 8.11 -7.88 -1.20
C PRO A 36 8.54 -6.43 -1.45
N ALA A 37 7.66 -5.60 -1.99
CA ALA A 37 7.96 -4.20 -2.26
C ALA A 37 7.95 -3.30 -1.01
N LEU A 38 7.12 -3.61 -0.01
CA LEU A 38 6.96 -2.82 1.21
C LEU A 38 6.79 -3.73 2.45
N PRO A 39 7.80 -4.57 2.77
CA PRO A 39 7.66 -5.55 3.85
C PRO A 39 7.52 -4.88 5.22
N VAL A 40 6.54 -5.34 5.98
CA VAL A 40 6.36 -5.01 7.39
C VAL A 40 7.06 -6.09 8.24
N PRO A 41 7.99 -5.71 9.14
CA PRO A 41 8.67 -6.69 9.99
C PRO A 41 7.70 -7.53 10.81
N GLY A 42 7.83 -8.86 10.74
CA GLY A 42 7.00 -9.83 11.45
C GLY A 42 5.70 -10.22 10.72
N ALA A 43 5.34 -9.54 9.64
CA ALA A 43 4.04 -9.75 8.99
C ALA A 43 3.88 -11.18 8.42
N HIS A 44 4.95 -11.81 7.95
CA HIS A 44 4.88 -13.22 7.54
C HIS A 44 4.53 -14.14 8.72
N ALA A 45 5.16 -13.93 9.88
CA ALA A 45 4.86 -14.70 11.08
C ALA A 45 3.42 -14.46 11.57
N ASP A 46 2.92 -13.23 11.46
CA ASP A 46 1.53 -12.90 11.77
C ASP A 46 0.56 -13.63 10.84
N MET A 47 0.88 -13.78 9.55
CA MET A 47 0.05 -14.56 8.63
C MET A 47 0.00 -16.05 9.00
N LEU A 48 1.10 -16.62 9.50
CA LEU A 48 1.10 -17.99 10.04
C LEU A 48 0.21 -18.10 11.30
N ASN A 49 0.25 -17.09 12.18
CA ASN A 49 -0.61 -17.04 13.37
C ASN A 49 -2.09 -16.92 12.99
N VAL A 50 -2.43 -16.10 11.99
CA VAL A 50 -3.80 -15.98 11.46
C VAL A 50 -4.26 -17.33 10.88
N ALA A 51 -3.42 -18.02 10.11
CA ALA A 51 -3.75 -19.34 9.59
C ALA A 51 -4.00 -20.35 10.72
N GLU A 52 -3.19 -20.32 11.78
CA GLU A 52 -3.38 -21.17 12.96
C GLU A 52 -4.69 -20.85 13.71
N LEU A 53 -5.01 -19.55 13.87
CA LEU A 53 -6.27 -19.10 14.46
C LEU A 53 -7.48 -19.62 13.67
N VAL A 54 -7.47 -19.47 12.35
CA VAL A 54 -8.54 -19.99 11.48
C VAL A 54 -8.68 -21.49 11.66
N ASN A 55 -7.57 -22.25 11.61
CA ASN A 55 -7.59 -23.70 11.73
C ASN A 55 -8.16 -24.19 13.07
N ARG A 56 -7.72 -23.58 14.18
CA ARG A 56 -8.19 -23.94 15.54
C ARG A 56 -9.61 -23.43 15.83
N GLY A 57 -9.97 -22.27 15.28
CA GLY A 57 -11.19 -21.53 15.61
C GLY A 57 -12.36 -21.70 14.64
N ARG A 58 -12.17 -22.37 13.48
CA ARG A 58 -13.15 -22.42 12.38
C ARG A 58 -14.57 -22.81 12.77
N ALA A 59 -14.77 -23.68 13.76
CA ALA A 59 -16.11 -24.09 14.20
C ALA A 59 -16.92 -22.97 14.88
N GLY A 60 -16.22 -21.93 15.37
CA GLY A 60 -16.79 -20.74 16.01
C GLY A 60 -16.79 -19.48 15.15
N LEU A 61 -16.10 -19.48 14.00
CA LEU A 61 -16.12 -18.37 13.06
C LEU A 61 -17.41 -18.41 12.23
N SER A 62 -18.12 -17.28 12.19
CA SER A 62 -19.31 -17.09 11.35
C SER A 62 -19.00 -16.50 9.98
N GLY A 63 -17.80 -15.91 9.80
CA GLY A 63 -17.38 -15.30 8.55
C GLY A 63 -15.93 -14.83 8.60
N ILE A 64 -15.33 -14.70 7.42
CA ILE A 64 -14.02 -14.08 7.22
C ILE A 64 -14.17 -13.04 6.10
N SER A 65 -13.73 -11.82 6.36
CA SER A 65 -13.58 -10.78 5.34
C SER A 65 -12.10 -10.46 5.18
N VAL A 66 -11.68 -10.28 3.93
CA VAL A 66 -10.31 -9.94 3.58
C VAL A 66 -10.33 -8.66 2.77
N THR A 67 -9.51 -7.68 3.15
CA THR A 67 -9.22 -6.52 2.30
C THR A 67 -7.94 -6.77 1.53
N ILE A 68 -7.85 -6.17 0.34
CA ILE A 68 -6.72 -6.30 -0.56
C ILE A 68 -6.49 -4.91 -1.15
N ASP A 69 -5.31 -4.35 -0.94
CA ASP A 69 -4.84 -3.17 -1.64
C ASP A 69 -4.69 -3.50 -3.13
N SER A 70 -5.13 -2.58 -3.98
CA SER A 70 -5.12 -2.77 -5.43
C SER A 70 -4.83 -1.44 -6.10
N HIS A 71 -3.57 -1.24 -6.48
CA HIS A 71 -3.07 0.04 -6.98
C HIS A 71 -2.77 -0.02 -8.47
N HIS A 72 -3.01 1.10 -9.15
CA HIS A 72 -2.42 1.33 -10.46
C HIS A 72 -0.93 1.69 -10.30
N ARG A 73 -0.12 1.37 -11.32
CA ARG A 73 1.29 1.79 -11.39
C ARG A 73 1.47 3.30 -11.20
N LEU A 74 0.55 4.08 -11.77
CA LEU A 74 0.52 5.55 -11.72
C LEU A 74 -0.49 6.06 -10.68
N ASP A 75 -0.47 5.46 -9.50
CA ASP A 75 -1.24 5.93 -8.34
C ASP A 75 -0.58 7.16 -7.68
N ILE A 76 -1.38 8.02 -7.04
CA ILE A 76 -0.90 9.23 -6.36
C ILE A 76 0.09 8.93 -5.23
N ALA A 77 0.07 7.73 -4.64
CA ALA A 77 1.03 7.30 -3.64
C ALA A 77 2.30 6.66 -4.25
N HIS A 78 2.47 6.64 -5.57
CA HIS A 78 3.61 6.01 -6.25
C HIS A 78 4.54 7.01 -6.95
N PRO A 79 5.86 6.73 -7.03
CA PRO A 79 6.87 7.57 -7.70
C PRO A 79 6.50 7.99 -9.13
N GLY A 80 5.88 7.08 -9.87
CA GLY A 80 5.51 7.31 -11.28
C GLY A 80 4.54 8.46 -11.49
N PHE A 81 3.74 8.82 -10.47
CA PHE A 81 2.78 9.91 -10.56
C PHE A 81 3.44 11.30 -10.44
N TRP A 82 4.64 11.37 -9.87
CA TRP A 82 5.27 12.63 -9.48
C TRP A 82 6.56 12.94 -10.24
N THR A 83 6.91 14.21 -10.26
CA THR A 83 8.24 14.72 -10.55
C THR A 83 8.59 15.82 -9.56
N ASP A 84 9.87 16.00 -9.24
CA ASP A 84 10.31 17.11 -8.39
C ASP A 84 10.40 18.44 -9.17
N GLY A 85 10.75 19.52 -8.47
CA GLY A 85 10.90 20.85 -9.08
C GLY A 85 12.00 20.93 -10.16
N ALA A 86 12.95 19.99 -10.18
CA ALA A 86 13.99 19.86 -11.20
C ALA A 86 13.61 18.86 -12.32
N LYS A 87 12.35 18.43 -12.36
CA LYS A 87 11.81 17.42 -13.27
C LYS A 87 12.50 16.05 -13.15
N GLN A 88 13.04 15.74 -11.96
CA GLN A 88 13.63 14.45 -11.63
C GLN A 88 12.59 13.50 -11.02
N GLU A 89 13.00 12.25 -10.80
CA GLU A 89 12.18 11.24 -10.17
C GLU A 89 12.00 11.51 -8.67
N VAL A 90 10.80 11.25 -8.16
CA VAL A 90 10.53 11.29 -6.72
C VAL A 90 10.78 9.90 -6.13
N HIS A 91 11.64 9.82 -5.12
CA HIS A 91 11.97 8.54 -4.48
C HIS A 91 10.88 8.11 -3.49
N PRO A 92 10.71 6.79 -3.26
CA PRO A 92 9.90 6.29 -2.16
C PRO A 92 10.27 6.88 -0.81
N PHE A 93 9.32 6.83 0.13
CA PHE A 93 9.37 7.41 1.46
C PHE A 93 9.49 8.94 1.49
N THR A 94 8.96 9.60 0.44
CA THR A 94 8.87 11.07 0.37
C THR A 94 7.50 11.54 0.82
N GLN A 95 7.44 12.44 1.79
CA GLN A 95 6.20 13.11 2.16
C GLN A 95 5.95 14.32 1.25
N ILE A 96 4.70 14.47 0.80
CA ILE A 96 4.28 15.57 -0.07
C ILE A 96 3.06 16.26 0.56
N THR A 97 3.17 17.56 0.76
CA THR A 97 2.11 18.43 1.28
C THR A 97 1.49 19.28 0.18
N ALA A 98 0.31 19.84 0.42
CA ALA A 98 -0.29 20.82 -0.49
C ALA A 98 0.62 22.05 -0.66
N ALA A 99 1.35 22.44 0.39
CA ALA A 99 2.33 23.52 0.33
C ALA A 99 3.52 23.20 -0.57
N ASP A 100 4.01 21.95 -0.58
CA ASP A 100 5.07 21.52 -1.50
C ASP A 100 4.63 21.64 -2.96
N VAL A 101 3.40 21.22 -3.26
CA VAL A 101 2.85 21.27 -4.61
C VAL A 101 2.65 22.72 -5.07
N ARG A 102 2.11 23.59 -4.22
CA ARG A 102 1.97 25.02 -4.52
C ARG A 102 3.32 25.71 -4.72
N ALA A 103 4.36 25.29 -4.00
CA ALA A 103 5.72 25.79 -4.16
C ALA A 103 6.46 25.19 -5.37
N GLY A 104 5.84 24.26 -6.10
CA GLY A 104 6.46 23.57 -7.24
C GLY A 104 7.58 22.61 -6.85
N ARG A 105 7.69 22.23 -5.57
CA ARG A 105 8.70 21.24 -5.12
C ARG A 105 8.40 19.85 -5.64
N TYR A 106 7.12 19.51 -5.72
CA TYR A 106 6.61 18.29 -6.33
C TYR A 106 5.41 18.60 -7.20
N LEU A 107 5.35 18.03 -8.40
CA LEU A 107 4.27 18.23 -9.34
C LEU A 107 3.81 16.88 -9.90
N PRO A 108 2.50 16.69 -10.17
CA PRO A 108 2.06 15.53 -10.91
C PRO A 108 2.69 15.55 -12.31
N ARG A 109 3.06 14.37 -12.83
CA ARG A 109 3.60 14.27 -14.20
C ARG A 109 2.60 14.69 -15.26
N ASP A 110 1.32 14.43 -15.04
CA ASP A 110 0.23 14.99 -15.83
C ASP A 110 -0.23 16.32 -15.19
N PRO A 111 0.04 17.48 -15.82
CA PRO A 111 -0.38 18.78 -15.30
C PRO A 111 -1.89 18.90 -15.14
N ALA A 112 -2.69 18.16 -15.91
CA ALA A 112 -4.16 18.18 -15.79
C ALA A 112 -4.64 17.62 -14.45
N ALA A 113 -3.83 16.81 -13.76
CA ALA A 113 -4.15 16.28 -12.44
C ALA A 113 -3.97 17.30 -11.30
N LEU A 114 -3.29 18.43 -11.54
CA LEU A 114 -2.91 19.39 -10.49
C LEU A 114 -4.10 19.88 -9.63
N PRO A 115 -5.27 20.26 -10.19
CA PRO A 115 -6.41 20.68 -9.38
C PRO A 115 -6.92 19.56 -8.45
N ARG A 116 -6.98 18.32 -8.97
CA ARG A 116 -7.41 17.15 -8.18
C ARG A 116 -6.43 16.83 -7.07
N VAL A 117 -5.12 16.93 -7.35
CA VAL A 117 -4.04 16.70 -6.39
C VAL A 117 -4.11 17.69 -5.23
N LEU A 118 -4.22 18.99 -5.52
CA LEU A 118 -4.31 20.01 -4.48
C LEU A 118 -5.54 19.80 -3.60
N ASN A 119 -6.71 19.56 -4.20
CA ASN A 119 -7.93 19.27 -3.44
C ASN A 119 -7.78 18.02 -2.55
N TYR A 120 -7.16 16.95 -3.06
CA TYR A 120 -6.90 15.73 -2.31
C TYR A 120 -5.98 16.00 -1.09
N LEU A 121 -4.85 16.67 -1.31
CA LEU A 121 -3.87 16.96 -0.25
C LEU A 121 -4.45 17.88 0.82
N GLU A 122 -5.17 18.93 0.41
CA GLU A 122 -5.83 19.86 1.34
C GLU A 122 -6.90 19.16 2.17
N THR A 123 -7.70 18.27 1.56
CA THR A 123 -8.71 17.48 2.27
C THR A 123 -8.05 16.54 3.29
N LEU A 124 -6.95 15.90 2.89
CA LEU A 124 -6.20 14.98 3.73
C LEU A 124 -5.58 15.70 4.94
N GLU A 125 -4.97 16.86 4.72
CA GLU A 125 -4.40 17.72 5.76
C GLU A 125 -5.48 18.26 6.71
N ALA A 126 -6.62 18.74 6.17
CA ALA A 126 -7.73 19.25 6.98
C ALA A 126 -8.38 18.18 7.86
N ALA A 127 -8.37 16.91 7.42
CA ALA A 127 -8.85 15.79 8.22
C ALA A 127 -7.91 15.41 9.39
N GLY A 128 -6.72 16.02 9.48
CA GLY A 128 -5.77 15.80 10.57
C GLY A 128 -5.25 14.36 10.66
N ARG A 129 -5.27 13.63 9.54
CA ARG A 129 -4.82 12.24 9.47
C ARG A 129 -3.31 12.18 9.20
N TYR A 130 -2.92 11.67 8.05
CA TYR A 130 -1.54 11.47 7.63
C TYR A 130 -1.25 12.36 6.44
N SER A 131 -0.03 12.89 6.32
CA SER A 131 0.42 13.50 5.06
C SER A 131 0.55 12.43 3.98
N LEU A 132 0.38 12.81 2.71
CA LEU A 132 0.65 11.88 1.61
C LEU A 132 2.10 11.40 1.69
N MET A 133 2.27 10.08 1.67
CA MET A 133 3.56 9.42 1.56
C MET A 133 3.65 8.77 0.19
N VAL A 134 4.74 9.02 -0.52
CA VAL A 134 5.11 8.25 -1.71
C VAL A 134 5.73 6.95 -1.25
N TRP A 135 5.15 5.80 -1.61
CA TRP A 135 5.64 4.46 -1.29
C TRP A 135 6.30 3.81 -2.50
N PRO A 136 7.15 2.78 -2.32
CA PRO A 136 7.52 1.92 -3.44
C PRO A 136 6.27 1.41 -4.15
N VAL A 137 6.33 1.19 -5.47
CA VAL A 137 5.19 0.59 -6.18
C VAL A 137 4.87 -0.75 -5.55
N HIS A 138 3.67 -0.94 -5.01
CA HIS A 138 3.23 -2.14 -4.31
C HIS A 138 1.79 -2.48 -4.66
N CYS A 139 1.40 -3.73 -4.41
CA CYS A 139 0.05 -4.26 -4.57
C CYS A 139 -0.58 -3.87 -5.93
N GLU A 140 0.23 -3.97 -6.99
CA GLU A 140 -0.19 -3.62 -8.35
C GLU A 140 -1.34 -4.53 -8.80
N ILE A 141 -2.38 -3.93 -9.36
CA ILE A 141 -3.49 -4.68 -9.96
C ILE A 141 -3.10 -5.20 -11.35
N GLY A 142 -3.33 -6.50 -11.60
CA GLY A 142 -3.11 -7.16 -12.89
C GLY A 142 -2.02 -8.21 -12.84
#